data_AF-A0A2N6F4H1-F1
#
_entry.id   AF-A0A2N6F4H1-F1
#
_cell.length_a   1.000
_cell.length_b   1.000
_cell.length_c   1.000
_cell.angle_alpha   90.00
_cell.angle_beta   90.00
_cell.angle_gamma   90.00
#
_symmetry.space_group_name_H-M   'P 1'
#
loop_
_entity.id
_entity.type
_entity.pdbx_description
1 polymer ?
#
loop_
_entity_poly.entity_id
_entity_poly.type
_entity_poly.pdbx_seq_one_letter_code
_entity_poly.pdbx_strand_id
1 'polypeptide(L)'
;MSCWCLTIYGTMRRSGRPSSLPVRWSAPSAIFVCAPTMPTASRTISSAFPRFPRPGASRRLSFWEAFCANWLKENSLVSDYPVVLQLAGKRCVVVGAGPVGLRKARRLCEVSADVILIDPARDRVDTPAGATMINRAFRQYDLDGASLVFAATNNQQVNRAVAEAARALGIPVNVADDPAASDFTVPASFSRGNLSIAVSSGGVSPAIAAMVRDEVEILLPDAWQIFLEIAGELRARLLTSDHKAAYNQQVLQNLVSGGILTMIENFDSSGVDQLVTAEFGNGYSLADLGISLPKDSP
;
A
#
# COMPACT_ATOMS: atom_id res chain seq x y z
N MET A 1 11.85 35.07 17.81
CA MET A 1 11.37 36.06 18.78
C MET A 1 9.94 36.43 18.41
N SER A 2 8.99 36.16 19.32
CA SER A 2 7.67 36.79 19.50
C SER A 2 6.69 36.82 18.30
N CYS A 3 5.66 35.97 18.26
CA CYS A 3 4.27 36.23 18.74
C CYS A 3 3.55 37.29 17.88
N TRP A 4 2.40 37.04 17.23
CA TRP A 4 1.06 37.06 17.85
C TRP A 4 -0.02 36.43 16.94
N CYS A 5 -1.02 35.87 17.61
CA CYS A 5 -2.26 35.26 17.12
C CYS A 5 -3.28 36.33 16.67
N LEU A 6 -4.14 36.06 15.68
CA LEU A 6 -5.44 36.72 15.58
C LEU A 6 -6.50 35.79 14.94
N THR A 7 -7.38 35.28 15.79
CA THR A 7 -8.69 34.71 15.45
C THR A 7 -9.70 35.86 15.37
N ILE A 8 -10.52 35.94 14.32
CA ILE A 8 -11.74 36.76 14.33
C ILE A 8 -12.94 35.89 14.00
N TYR A 9 -13.83 35.78 14.99
CA TYR A 9 -15.23 35.37 14.87
C TYR A 9 -16.03 36.48 14.18
N GLY A 10 -16.97 36.10 13.31
CA GLY A 10 -17.97 37.02 12.74
C GLY A 10 -19.30 36.31 12.49
N THR A 11 -20.20 36.38 13.46
CA THR A 11 -21.62 36.01 13.36
C THR A 11 -22.45 37.24 12.94
N MET A 12 -23.31 37.13 11.91
CA MET A 12 -24.77 37.38 12.00
C MET A 12 -25.49 37.54 10.64
N ARG A 13 -26.56 36.73 10.53
CA ARG A 13 -27.95 37.00 10.09
C ARG A 13 -28.33 37.32 8.63
N ARG A 14 -29.35 36.54 8.22
CA ARG A 14 -30.27 36.66 7.07
C ARG A 14 -31.03 37.99 7.03
N SER A 15 -31.27 38.53 5.83
CA SER A 15 -32.63 38.83 5.32
C SER A 15 -32.59 39.35 3.87
N GLY A 16 -33.61 39.01 3.07
CA GLY A 16 -34.11 39.83 1.95
C GLY A 16 -33.53 39.64 0.53
N ARG A 17 -34.26 38.90 -0.33
CA ARG A 17 -34.44 39.22 -1.77
C ARG A 17 -35.74 40.05 -1.90
N PRO A 18 -36.14 40.69 -3.04
CA PRO A 18 -35.65 40.52 -4.43
C PRO A 18 -35.51 41.84 -5.24
N SER A 19 -34.92 41.80 -6.45
CA SER A 19 -35.53 42.27 -7.72
C SER A 19 -34.52 42.45 -8.87
N SER A 20 -35.01 42.16 -10.07
CA SER A 20 -34.49 42.20 -11.44
C SER A 20 -33.98 43.55 -11.97
N LEU A 21 -32.90 43.53 -12.77
CA LEU A 21 -32.79 43.99 -14.19
C LEU A 21 -31.30 44.02 -14.66
N PRO A 22 -31.02 43.94 -15.97
CA PRO A 22 -29.71 43.53 -16.50
C PRO A 22 -28.81 44.74 -16.83
N VAL A 23 -27.50 44.63 -16.58
CA VAL A 23 -26.53 45.60 -17.13
C VAL A 23 -25.33 44.88 -17.79
N ARG A 24 -25.22 45.27 -19.06
CA ARG A 24 -24.28 45.03 -20.14
C ARG A 24 -22.78 45.10 -19.77
N TRP A 25 -22.00 44.33 -20.52
CA TRP A 25 -20.54 44.25 -20.52
C TRP A 25 -19.82 45.58 -20.77
N SER A 26 -18.74 45.78 -20.02
CA SER A 26 -17.61 46.64 -20.40
C SER A 26 -16.31 46.17 -19.70
N ALA A 27 -15.43 45.52 -20.46
CA ALA A 27 -13.98 45.61 -20.24
C ALA A 27 -13.48 46.96 -20.83
N PRO A 28 -12.27 47.49 -20.57
CA PRO A 28 -11.08 46.84 -20.01
C PRO A 28 -10.33 47.67 -18.93
N SER A 29 -9.43 47.04 -18.17
CA SER A 29 -8.19 47.64 -17.66
C SER A 29 -7.30 46.52 -17.14
N ALA A 30 -6.18 46.32 -17.82
CA ALA A 30 -5.14 45.37 -17.47
C ALA A 30 -4.54 45.73 -16.11
N ILE A 31 -4.55 44.78 -15.18
CA ILE A 31 -3.67 44.80 -14.00
C ILE A 31 -2.61 43.74 -14.22
N PHE A 32 -1.41 44.21 -14.51
CA PHE A 32 -0.18 43.45 -14.55
C PHE A 32 0.13 42.98 -13.12
N VAL A 33 -0.08 41.71 -12.82
CA VAL A 33 0.44 41.10 -11.58
C VAL A 33 1.75 40.42 -11.94
N CYS A 34 2.83 40.97 -11.39
CA CYS A 34 4.19 40.47 -11.52
C CYS A 34 4.25 39.04 -10.93
N ALA A 35 4.51 38.05 -11.79
CA ALA A 35 4.84 36.70 -11.37
C ALA A 35 6.21 36.68 -10.66
N PRO A 36 6.38 35.97 -9.54
CA PRO A 36 7.71 35.69 -9.02
C PRO A 36 8.43 34.76 -9.99
N THR A 37 9.56 35.21 -10.50
CA THR A 37 10.54 34.46 -11.28
C THR A 37 11.01 33.24 -10.51
N MET A 38 10.54 32.05 -10.88
CA MET A 38 11.18 30.80 -10.49
C MET A 38 12.49 30.64 -11.26
N PRO A 39 13.60 30.25 -10.62
CA PRO A 39 14.83 29.95 -11.33
C PRO A 39 14.63 28.66 -12.13
N THR A 40 14.69 28.79 -13.46
CA THR A 40 14.86 27.67 -14.40
C THR A 40 16.22 27.03 -14.17
N ALA A 41 16.28 26.01 -13.33
CA ALA A 41 17.38 25.04 -13.35
C ALA A 41 17.01 23.93 -14.34
N SER A 42 17.40 24.10 -15.60
CA SER A 42 17.42 23.02 -16.59
C SER A 42 18.45 21.98 -16.14
N ARG A 43 18.03 21.01 -15.33
CA ARG A 43 18.78 19.75 -15.21
C ARG A 43 18.36 18.86 -16.38
N THR A 44 19.18 18.89 -17.42
CA THR A 44 19.20 17.86 -18.46
C THR A 44 19.41 16.52 -17.76
N ILE A 45 18.34 15.75 -17.55
CA ILE A 45 18.45 14.36 -17.14
C ILE A 45 19.01 13.64 -18.36
N SER A 46 20.33 13.46 -18.37
CA SER A 46 21.01 12.59 -19.33
C SER A 46 20.37 11.21 -19.25
N SER A 47 19.74 10.78 -20.34
CA SER A 47 18.99 9.53 -20.50
C SER A 47 19.87 8.28 -20.55
N ALA A 48 21.04 8.30 -19.90
CA ALA A 48 21.91 7.15 -19.78
C ALA A 48 21.66 6.48 -18.43
N PHE A 49 20.65 5.61 -18.36
CA PHE A 49 20.54 4.64 -17.27
C PHE A 49 21.81 3.78 -17.28
N PRO A 50 22.63 3.77 -16.21
CA PRO A 50 23.76 2.86 -16.14
C PRO A 50 23.24 1.41 -16.16
N ARG A 51 23.76 0.58 -17.06
CA ARG A 51 23.57 -0.87 -16.99
C ARG A 51 24.26 -1.35 -15.71
N PHE A 52 23.48 -1.65 -14.68
CA PHE A 52 24.02 -2.18 -13.43
C PHE A 52 24.56 -3.61 -13.66
N PRO A 53 25.84 -3.87 -13.35
CA PRO A 53 26.37 -5.22 -13.36
C PRO A 53 25.70 -6.03 -12.24
N ARG A 54 25.32 -7.29 -12.50
CA ARG A 54 24.87 -8.23 -11.46
C ARG A 54 26.07 -8.56 -10.55
N PRO A 55 26.12 -8.11 -9.28
CA PRO A 55 27.28 -8.34 -8.44
C PRO A 55 27.23 -9.73 -7.79
N GLY A 56 28.38 -10.41 -7.77
CA GLY A 56 28.60 -11.61 -6.95
C GLY A 56 28.52 -11.30 -5.44
N ALA A 57 28.16 -12.32 -4.66
CA ALA A 57 27.68 -12.26 -3.28
C ALA A 57 28.53 -11.45 -2.27
N SER A 58 29.84 -11.26 -2.48
CA SER A 58 30.74 -10.63 -1.51
C SER A 58 30.77 -9.09 -1.52
N ARG A 59 30.18 -8.43 -2.53
CA ARG A 59 30.13 -6.95 -2.62
C ARG A 59 28.78 -6.34 -2.21
N ARG A 60 27.81 -7.14 -1.74
CA ARG A 60 26.48 -6.64 -1.36
C ARG A 60 26.54 -5.72 -0.13
N LEU A 61 27.27 -6.10 0.93
CA LEU A 61 27.20 -5.42 2.23
C LEU A 61 27.72 -3.97 2.21
N SER A 62 28.88 -3.69 1.59
CA SER A 62 29.50 -2.35 1.66
C SER A 62 28.77 -1.28 0.84
N PHE A 63 28.09 -1.66 -0.24
CA PHE A 63 27.25 -0.75 -1.01
C PHE A 63 25.95 -0.42 -0.26
N TRP A 64 25.32 -1.43 0.35
CA TRP A 64 24.07 -1.25 1.12
C TRP A 64 24.28 -0.39 2.37
N GLU A 65 25.37 -0.61 3.11
CA GLU A 65 25.74 0.22 4.27
C GLU A 65 25.95 1.69 3.87
N ALA A 66 26.67 1.93 2.77
CA ALA A 66 26.91 3.27 2.26
C ALA A 66 25.62 3.93 1.73
N PHE A 67 24.77 3.20 1.00
CA PHE A 67 23.50 3.70 0.47
C PHE A 67 22.54 4.08 1.59
N CYS A 68 22.32 3.20 2.57
CA CYS A 68 21.46 3.48 3.72
C CYS A 68 21.95 4.68 4.54
N ALA A 69 23.27 4.77 4.79
CA ALA A 69 23.86 5.86 5.54
C ALA A 69 23.75 7.21 4.83
N ASN A 70 23.83 7.23 3.49
CA ASN A 70 23.70 8.45 2.70
C ASN A 70 22.23 8.85 2.47
N TRP A 71 21.34 7.88 2.24
CA TRP A 71 19.91 8.12 2.02
C TRP A 71 19.22 8.67 3.26
N LEU A 72 19.55 8.17 4.46
CA LEU A 72 19.02 8.68 5.73
C LEU A 72 19.50 10.09 6.08
N LYS A 73 20.64 10.54 5.54
CA LYS A 73 21.20 11.87 5.80
C LYS A 73 20.60 12.98 4.92
N GLU A 74 20.05 12.64 3.75
CA GLU A 74 19.69 13.62 2.72
C GLU A 74 18.16 13.81 2.52
N ASN A 75 17.31 12.90 2.98
CA ASN A 75 15.86 12.94 2.72
C ASN A 75 15.00 13.16 3.99
N SER A 76 14.92 14.42 4.42
CA SER A 76 14.00 14.87 5.50
C SER A 76 12.64 15.38 4.98
N LEU A 77 12.21 14.98 3.78
CA LEU A 77 10.89 15.29 3.24
C LEU A 77 10.14 14.00 2.94
N VAL A 78 9.41 13.51 3.93
CA VAL A 78 8.49 12.38 3.76
C VAL A 78 7.22 12.91 3.12
N SER A 79 7.01 12.62 1.84
CA SER A 79 5.82 13.06 1.09
C SER A 79 4.61 12.12 1.24
N ASP A 80 4.84 10.84 1.55
CA ASP A 80 3.80 9.81 1.65
C ASP A 80 3.63 9.32 3.09
N TYR A 81 2.39 9.11 3.53
CA TYR A 81 2.07 8.46 4.81
C TYR A 81 1.68 6.99 4.56
N PRO A 82 2.51 6.00 4.93
CA PRO A 82 2.22 4.60 4.64
C PRO A 82 1.06 4.09 5.51
N VAL A 83 0.07 3.48 4.85
CA VAL A 83 -1.09 2.86 5.51
C VAL A 83 -1.35 1.47 4.95
N VAL A 84 -1.86 0.58 5.79
CA VAL A 84 -2.36 -0.75 5.37
C VAL A 84 -3.88 -0.73 5.46
N LEU A 85 -4.55 -0.94 4.32
CA LEU A 85 -6.00 -0.88 4.22
C LEU A 85 -6.63 -2.25 4.42
N GLN A 86 -7.64 -2.32 5.28
CA GLN A 86 -8.47 -3.51 5.48
C GLN A 86 -9.63 -3.49 4.48
N LEU A 87 -9.53 -4.29 3.42
CA LEU A 87 -10.47 -4.26 2.29
C LEU A 87 -11.38 -5.49 2.20
N ALA A 88 -11.26 -6.45 3.12
CA ALA A 88 -12.13 -7.63 3.14
C ALA A 88 -13.62 -7.22 3.16
N GLY A 89 -14.39 -7.70 2.18
CA GLY A 89 -15.80 -7.37 1.99
C GLY A 89 -16.10 -5.91 1.61
N LYS A 90 -15.08 -5.07 1.40
CA LYS A 90 -15.24 -3.67 0.97
C LYS A 90 -15.30 -3.60 -0.55
N ARG A 91 -16.27 -2.82 -1.06
CA ARG A 91 -16.40 -2.61 -2.50
C ARG A 91 -15.21 -1.83 -3.05
N CYS A 92 -14.53 -2.40 -4.03
CA CYS A 92 -13.43 -1.75 -4.75
C CYS A 92 -13.76 -1.74 -6.24
N VAL A 93 -13.67 -0.58 -6.88
CA VAL A 93 -14.02 -0.42 -8.29
C VAL A 93 -12.76 -0.24 -9.13
N VAL A 94 -12.62 -1.04 -10.18
CA VAL A 94 -11.55 -0.94 -11.16
C VAL A 94 -12.18 -0.62 -12.51
N VAL A 95 -11.84 0.53 -13.08
CA VAL A 95 -12.30 0.93 -14.41
C VAL A 95 -11.18 0.68 -15.42
N GLY A 96 -11.41 -0.25 -16.34
CA GLY A 96 -10.44 -0.73 -17.32
C GLY A 96 -10.00 -2.17 -17.04
N ALA A 97 -10.30 -3.09 -17.95
CA ALA A 97 -9.94 -4.51 -17.89
C ALA A 97 -8.71 -4.86 -18.74
N GLY A 98 -7.82 -3.88 -18.94
CA GLY A 98 -6.49 -4.08 -19.52
C GLY A 98 -5.53 -4.77 -18.53
N PRO A 99 -4.28 -5.05 -18.93
CA PRO A 99 -3.29 -5.72 -18.07
C PRO A 99 -3.06 -5.01 -16.72
N VAL A 100 -3.08 -3.67 -16.70
CA VAL A 100 -2.90 -2.86 -15.48
C VAL A 100 -4.10 -3.03 -14.54
N GLY A 101 -5.32 -2.91 -15.05
CA GLY A 101 -6.54 -3.06 -14.26
C GLY A 101 -6.71 -4.48 -13.74
N LEU A 102 -6.45 -5.50 -14.57
CA LEU A 102 -6.51 -6.90 -14.15
C LEU A 102 -5.51 -7.25 -13.05
N ARG A 103 -4.30 -6.69 -13.11
CA ARG A 103 -3.31 -6.85 -12.03
C ARG A 103 -3.80 -6.24 -10.72
N LYS A 104 -4.46 -5.08 -10.77
CA LYS A 104 -5.05 -4.43 -9.58
C LYS A 104 -6.23 -5.22 -9.03
N ALA A 105 -7.13 -5.69 -9.91
CA ALA A 105 -8.26 -6.53 -9.54
C ALA A 105 -7.81 -7.82 -8.85
N ARG A 106 -6.78 -8.52 -9.36
CA ARG A 106 -6.22 -9.72 -8.71
C ARG A 106 -5.77 -9.45 -7.28
N ARG A 107 -4.98 -8.40 -7.06
CA ARG A 107 -4.50 -8.02 -5.71
C ARG A 107 -5.64 -7.67 -4.75
N LEU A 108 -6.71 -7.07 -5.25
CA LEU A 108 -7.90 -6.78 -4.44
C LEU A 108 -8.66 -8.07 -4.08
N CYS A 109 -8.77 -9.02 -5.01
CA CYS A 109 -9.36 -10.33 -4.73
C CYS A 109 -8.54 -11.13 -3.72
N GLU A 110 -7.20 -11.06 -3.78
CA GLU A 110 -6.29 -11.72 -2.80
C GLU A 110 -6.57 -11.28 -1.36
N VAL A 111 -7.03 -10.04 -1.15
CA VAL A 111 -7.44 -9.51 0.17
C VAL A 111 -8.95 -9.58 0.41
N SER A 112 -9.66 -10.40 -0.36
CA SER A 112 -11.11 -10.65 -0.24
C SER A 112 -11.99 -9.39 -0.37
N ALA A 113 -11.59 -8.42 -1.17
CA ALA A 113 -12.43 -7.26 -1.49
C ALA A 113 -13.62 -7.65 -2.41
N ASP A 114 -14.72 -6.90 -2.33
CA ASP A 114 -15.82 -6.98 -3.31
C ASP A 114 -15.41 -6.19 -4.56
N VAL A 115 -14.83 -6.88 -5.55
CA VAL A 115 -14.22 -6.22 -6.71
C VAL A 115 -15.23 -6.09 -7.85
N ILE A 116 -15.49 -4.85 -8.27
CA ILE A 116 -16.23 -4.54 -9.49
C ILE A 116 -15.25 -4.09 -10.57
N LEU A 117 -15.20 -4.82 -11.68
CA LEU A 117 -14.36 -4.51 -12.84
C LEU A 117 -15.23 -4.02 -14.00
N ILE A 118 -14.99 -2.81 -14.50
CA ILE A 118 -15.83 -2.15 -15.50
C ILE A 118 -15.03 -1.88 -16.76
N ASP A 119 -15.45 -2.43 -17.89
CA ASP A 119 -14.82 -2.19 -19.20
C ASP A 119 -15.83 -2.42 -20.34
N PRO A 120 -15.95 -1.52 -21.33
CA PRO A 120 -16.90 -1.67 -22.44
C PRO A 120 -16.44 -2.64 -23.53
N ALA A 121 -15.18 -3.07 -23.55
CA ALA A 121 -14.54 -3.56 -24.77
C ALA A 121 -14.04 -5.00 -24.68
N ARG A 122 -14.51 -5.83 -23.73
CA ARG A 122 -13.94 -7.18 -23.57
C ARG A 122 -14.94 -8.26 -23.12
N ASP A 123 -15.53 -8.93 -24.11
CA ASP A 123 -16.37 -10.13 -23.91
C ASP A 123 -15.57 -11.37 -23.45
N ARG A 124 -14.23 -11.33 -23.47
CA ARG A 124 -13.34 -12.47 -23.17
C ARG A 124 -12.13 -12.09 -22.32
N VAL A 125 -12.37 -11.46 -21.18
CA VAL A 125 -11.32 -11.25 -20.17
C VAL A 125 -11.36 -12.37 -19.16
N ASP A 126 -10.18 -12.94 -18.91
CA ASP A 126 -9.91 -13.77 -17.74
C ASP A 126 -10.04 -12.91 -16.48
N THR A 127 -11.29 -12.79 -16.03
CA THR A 127 -11.67 -12.00 -14.87
C THR A 127 -11.22 -12.77 -13.63
N PRO A 128 -10.49 -12.14 -12.70
CA PRO A 128 -10.05 -12.81 -11.49
C PRO A 128 -11.21 -13.46 -10.75
N ALA A 129 -11.01 -14.67 -10.22
CA ALA A 129 -11.98 -15.28 -9.33
C ALA A 129 -12.29 -14.31 -8.17
N GLY A 130 -13.57 -14.07 -7.91
CA GLY A 130 -14.04 -13.11 -6.91
C GLY A 130 -14.28 -11.68 -7.42
N ALA A 131 -13.97 -11.36 -8.69
CA ALA A 131 -14.35 -10.09 -9.30
C ALA A 131 -15.61 -10.20 -10.15
N THR A 132 -16.49 -9.20 -10.05
CA THR A 132 -17.68 -9.06 -10.90
C THR A 132 -17.37 -8.17 -12.09
N MET A 133 -17.49 -8.71 -13.30
CA MET A 133 -17.31 -7.95 -14.54
C MET A 133 -18.59 -7.23 -14.95
N ILE A 134 -18.49 -5.94 -15.26
CA ILE A 134 -19.54 -5.12 -15.86
C ILE A 134 -19.09 -4.69 -17.26
N ASN A 135 -19.68 -5.31 -18.28
CA ASN A 135 -19.33 -5.09 -19.68
C ASN A 135 -20.07 -3.89 -20.27
N ARG A 136 -19.67 -2.68 -19.86
CA ARG A 136 -20.14 -1.39 -20.41
C ARG A 136 -19.21 -0.26 -20.00
N ALA A 137 -19.45 0.92 -20.55
CA ALA A 137 -18.76 2.13 -20.12
C ALA A 137 -19.08 2.48 -18.65
N PHE A 138 -18.09 3.11 -18.01
CA PHE A 138 -18.19 3.68 -16.66
C PHE A 138 -19.31 4.73 -16.58
N ARG A 139 -20.02 4.71 -15.46
CA ARG A 139 -21.02 5.71 -15.07
C ARG A 139 -20.77 6.11 -13.63
N GLN A 140 -21.03 7.37 -13.27
CA GLN A 140 -20.67 7.92 -11.96
C GLN A 140 -21.25 7.13 -10.77
N TYR A 141 -22.48 6.63 -10.91
CA TYR A 141 -23.16 5.81 -9.88
C TYR A 141 -22.48 4.46 -9.64
N ASP A 142 -21.57 4.03 -10.51
CA ASP A 142 -20.80 2.78 -10.29
C ASP A 142 -19.87 2.89 -9.07
N LEU A 143 -19.59 4.11 -8.61
CA LEU A 143 -18.77 4.37 -7.43
C LEU A 143 -19.58 4.35 -6.12
N ASP A 144 -20.89 4.15 -6.18
CA ASP A 144 -21.75 4.16 -5.01
C ASP A 144 -21.35 3.04 -4.02
N GLY A 145 -20.98 3.46 -2.80
CA GLY A 145 -20.50 2.58 -1.73
C GLY A 145 -19.08 2.05 -1.93
N ALA A 146 -18.33 2.52 -2.93
CA ALA A 146 -16.94 2.13 -3.12
C ALA A 146 -16.06 2.68 -1.98
N SER A 147 -15.11 1.85 -1.53
CA SER A 147 -14.10 2.21 -0.54
C SER A 147 -12.75 2.55 -1.18
N LEU A 148 -12.51 2.10 -2.42
CA LEU A 148 -11.28 2.35 -3.16
C LEU A 148 -11.55 2.28 -4.67
N VAL A 149 -10.94 3.17 -5.45
CA VAL A 149 -11.14 3.24 -6.91
C VAL A 149 -9.81 3.21 -7.65
N PHE A 150 -9.78 2.47 -8.76
CA PHE A 150 -8.68 2.46 -9.72
C PHE A 150 -9.18 2.85 -11.11
N ALA A 151 -8.57 3.88 -11.71
CA ALA A 151 -8.77 4.24 -13.11
C ALA A 151 -7.59 3.75 -13.94
N ALA A 152 -7.80 2.71 -14.75
CA ALA A 152 -6.75 2.00 -15.48
C ALA A 152 -7.14 1.75 -16.94
N THR A 153 -7.78 2.73 -17.59
CA THR A 153 -8.11 2.67 -19.01
C THR A 153 -7.04 3.34 -19.87
N ASN A 154 -7.03 3.04 -21.17
CA ASN A 154 -6.21 3.76 -22.15
C ASN A 154 -6.80 5.13 -22.54
N ASN A 155 -7.99 5.50 -22.04
CA ASN A 155 -8.65 6.75 -22.35
C ASN A 155 -8.50 7.74 -21.18
N GLN A 156 -7.67 8.76 -21.37
CA GLN A 156 -7.41 9.79 -20.36
C GLN A 156 -8.67 10.55 -19.91
N GLN A 157 -9.64 10.75 -20.81
CA GLN A 157 -10.90 11.43 -20.47
C GLN A 157 -11.73 10.57 -19.51
N VAL A 158 -11.79 9.25 -19.74
CA VAL A 158 -12.46 8.31 -18.84
C VAL A 158 -11.75 8.29 -17.48
N ASN A 159 -10.41 8.21 -17.48
CA ASN A 159 -9.65 8.21 -16.23
C ASN A 159 -9.88 9.49 -15.40
N ARG A 160 -9.93 10.66 -16.05
CA ARG A 160 -10.26 11.93 -15.40
C ARG A 160 -11.68 11.93 -14.84
N ALA A 161 -12.66 11.47 -15.61
CA ALA A 161 -14.06 11.40 -15.16
C ALA A 161 -14.22 10.48 -13.94
N VAL A 162 -13.51 9.34 -13.91
CA VAL A 162 -13.49 8.44 -12.75
C VAL A 162 -12.86 9.13 -11.54
N ALA A 163 -11.74 9.82 -11.72
CA ALA A 163 -11.06 10.51 -10.63
C ALA A 163 -11.88 11.66 -10.04
N GLU A 164 -12.52 12.47 -10.90
CA GLU A 164 -13.42 13.55 -10.47
C GLU A 164 -14.64 13.01 -9.71
N ALA A 165 -15.26 11.93 -10.21
CA ALA A 165 -16.40 11.30 -9.55
C ALA A 165 -16.02 10.70 -8.19
N ALA A 166 -14.87 10.01 -8.10
CA ALA A 166 -14.39 9.43 -6.85
C ALA A 166 -14.10 10.52 -5.80
N ARG A 167 -13.44 11.61 -6.21
CA ARG A 167 -13.15 12.75 -5.32
C ARG A 167 -14.41 13.47 -4.85
N ALA A 168 -15.41 13.63 -5.72
CA ALA A 168 -16.69 14.21 -5.34
C ALA A 168 -17.40 13.41 -4.23
N LEU A 169 -17.14 12.11 -4.15
CA LEU A 169 -17.66 11.19 -3.12
C LEU A 169 -16.70 10.98 -1.94
N GLY A 170 -15.51 11.60 -1.95
CA GLY A 170 -14.48 11.41 -0.92
C GLY A 170 -13.83 10.01 -0.94
N ILE A 171 -13.88 9.31 -2.07
CA ILE A 171 -13.30 7.97 -2.23
C ILE A 171 -11.88 8.10 -2.77
N PRO A 172 -10.85 7.49 -2.13
CA PRO A 172 -9.49 7.53 -2.65
C PRO A 172 -9.39 6.87 -4.03
N VAL A 173 -8.79 7.58 -4.98
CA VAL A 173 -8.59 7.10 -6.35
C VAL A 173 -7.12 6.99 -6.72
N ASN A 174 -6.76 5.91 -7.43
CA ASN A 174 -5.47 5.77 -8.09
C ASN A 174 -5.67 5.71 -9.60
N VAL A 175 -5.05 6.64 -10.32
CA VAL A 175 -5.07 6.72 -11.77
C VAL A 175 -3.77 6.12 -12.30
N ALA A 176 -3.88 5.12 -13.17
CA ALA A 176 -2.73 4.48 -13.78
C ALA A 176 -1.90 5.49 -14.57
N ASP A 177 -0.59 5.48 -14.34
CA ASP A 177 0.42 6.32 -14.99
C ASP A 177 0.19 7.84 -14.84
N ASP A 178 -0.67 8.27 -13.90
CA ASP A 178 -0.89 9.68 -13.56
C ASP A 178 -0.86 9.89 -12.03
N PRO A 179 0.35 10.08 -11.44
CA PRO A 179 0.50 10.35 -10.02
C PRO A 179 -0.18 11.65 -9.57
N ALA A 180 -0.23 12.67 -10.43
CA ALA A 180 -0.82 13.96 -10.08
C ALA A 180 -2.36 13.86 -9.95
N ALA A 181 -2.97 12.94 -10.70
CA ALA A 181 -4.38 12.61 -10.59
C ALA A 181 -4.69 11.51 -9.57
N SER A 182 -3.70 11.00 -8.81
CA SER A 182 -3.89 9.94 -7.82
C SER A 182 -3.83 10.47 -6.39
N ASP A 183 -4.68 9.93 -5.50
CA ASP A 183 -4.67 10.26 -4.07
C ASP A 183 -3.76 9.30 -3.27
N PHE A 184 -3.38 8.16 -3.87
CA PHE A 184 -2.46 7.19 -3.27
C PHE A 184 -1.61 6.49 -4.33
N THR A 185 -0.46 6.00 -3.90
CA THR A 185 0.47 5.19 -4.71
C THR A 185 0.42 3.74 -4.24
N VAL A 186 0.42 2.79 -5.19
CA VAL A 186 0.57 1.37 -4.86
C VAL A 186 2.07 1.03 -4.82
N PRO A 187 2.64 0.71 -3.64
CA PRO A 187 4.07 0.45 -3.52
C PRO A 187 4.48 -0.88 -4.17
N ALA A 188 5.80 -1.08 -4.31
CA ALA A 188 6.33 -2.42 -4.54
C ALA A 188 6.10 -3.24 -3.28
N SER A 189 5.47 -4.41 -3.39
CA SER A 189 5.13 -5.22 -2.23
C SER A 189 5.25 -6.71 -2.54
N PHE A 190 5.36 -7.50 -1.47
CA PHE A 190 5.20 -8.94 -1.45
C PHE A 190 4.62 -9.36 -0.09
N SER A 191 4.19 -10.61 -0.01
CA SER A 191 3.65 -11.18 1.23
C SER A 191 4.15 -12.61 1.45
N ARG A 192 4.13 -13.05 2.70
CA ARG A 192 4.35 -14.43 3.18
C ARG A 192 3.22 -14.75 4.16
N GLY A 193 2.17 -15.41 3.66
CA GLY A 193 0.89 -15.51 4.36
C GLY A 193 0.39 -14.14 4.84
N ASN A 194 0.24 -13.99 6.15
CA ASN A 194 -0.24 -12.75 6.78
C ASN A 194 0.84 -11.67 6.98
N LEU A 195 2.12 -11.94 6.70
CA LEU A 195 3.17 -10.94 6.71
C LEU A 195 3.19 -10.22 5.37
N SER A 196 3.02 -8.89 5.37
CA SER A 196 3.10 -8.07 4.16
C SER A 196 4.17 -6.99 4.31
N ILE A 197 4.95 -6.79 3.25
CA ILE A 197 5.99 -5.76 3.18
C ILE A 197 5.75 -4.90 1.95
N ALA A 198 5.81 -3.59 2.16
CA ALA A 198 5.66 -2.58 1.14
C ALA A 198 6.85 -1.63 1.16
N VAL A 199 7.41 -1.37 -0.01
CA VAL A 199 8.52 -0.44 -0.23
C VAL A 199 8.04 0.67 -1.16
N SER A 200 8.07 1.91 -0.67
CA SER A 200 7.82 3.11 -1.45
C SER A 200 9.10 3.94 -1.56
N SER A 201 9.31 4.55 -2.72
CA SER A 201 10.36 5.54 -2.96
C SER A 201 9.80 6.98 -3.04
N GLY A 202 8.58 7.22 -2.53
CA GLY A 202 7.94 8.53 -2.59
C GLY A 202 7.65 9.00 -4.02
N GLY A 203 7.43 8.04 -4.94
CA GLY A 203 7.29 8.30 -6.38
C GLY A 203 8.60 8.62 -7.12
N VAL A 204 9.75 8.71 -6.43
CA VAL A 204 11.04 9.09 -7.06
C VAL A 204 11.54 8.02 -8.02
N SER A 205 11.46 6.75 -7.65
CA SER A 205 11.94 5.66 -8.51
C SER A 205 11.23 4.33 -8.19
N PRO A 206 10.21 3.95 -8.97
CA PRO A 206 9.57 2.64 -8.85
C PRO A 206 10.54 1.46 -9.05
N ALA A 207 11.58 1.63 -9.87
CA ALA A 207 12.58 0.61 -10.13
C ALA A 207 13.46 0.33 -8.89
N ILE A 208 13.86 1.37 -8.15
CA ILE A 208 14.60 1.21 -6.89
C ILE A 208 13.71 0.57 -5.82
N ALA A 209 12.44 0.98 -5.71
CA ALA A 209 11.50 0.36 -4.78
C ALA A 209 11.32 -1.15 -5.07
N ALA A 210 11.21 -1.54 -6.34
CA ALA A 210 11.16 -2.93 -6.74
C ALA A 210 12.45 -3.70 -6.38
N MET A 211 13.63 -3.12 -6.64
CA MET A 211 14.92 -3.74 -6.31
C MET A 211 15.09 -3.97 -4.81
N VAL A 212 14.77 -2.99 -3.98
CA VAL A 212 14.82 -3.12 -2.51
C VAL A 212 13.84 -4.20 -2.05
N ARG A 213 12.62 -4.19 -2.59
CA ARG A 213 11.58 -5.18 -2.29
C ARG A 213 12.06 -6.59 -2.63
N ASP A 214 12.69 -6.79 -3.79
CA ASP A 214 13.23 -8.10 -4.22
C ASP A 214 14.36 -8.58 -3.30
N GLU A 215 15.23 -7.69 -2.81
CA GLU A 215 16.31 -8.06 -1.87
C GLU A 215 15.76 -8.40 -0.48
N VAL A 216 14.75 -7.67 0.02
CA VAL A 216 14.09 -7.99 1.29
C VAL A 216 13.31 -9.30 1.19
N GLU A 217 12.73 -9.61 0.03
CA GLU A 217 12.03 -10.86 -0.22
C GLU A 217 12.94 -12.10 -0.09
N ILE A 218 14.22 -11.98 -0.48
CA ILE A 218 15.21 -13.05 -0.31
C ILE A 218 15.51 -13.32 1.17
N LEU A 219 15.46 -12.29 2.02
CA LEU A 219 15.77 -12.40 3.45
C LEU A 219 14.61 -12.97 4.28
N LEU A 220 13.42 -13.11 3.69
CA LEU A 220 12.20 -13.54 4.36
C LEU A 220 11.63 -14.79 3.70
N PRO A 221 12.22 -15.98 3.99
CA PRO A 221 11.74 -17.25 3.47
C PRO A 221 10.33 -17.59 3.98
N ASP A 222 9.69 -18.58 3.36
CA ASP A 222 8.31 -18.98 3.65
C ASP A 222 8.09 -19.44 5.10
N ALA A 223 9.16 -19.83 5.82
CA ALA A 223 9.11 -20.15 7.24
C ALA A 223 8.55 -19.00 8.12
N TRP A 224 8.68 -17.74 7.67
CA TRP A 224 8.09 -16.60 8.36
C TRP A 224 6.57 -16.63 8.39
N GLN A 225 5.92 -17.22 7.39
CA GLN A 225 4.48 -17.40 7.40
C GLN A 225 4.05 -18.28 8.57
N ILE A 226 4.64 -19.47 8.68
CA ILE A 226 4.31 -20.45 9.73
C ILE A 226 4.68 -19.88 11.10
N PHE A 227 5.84 -19.21 11.21
CA PHE A 227 6.21 -18.57 12.46
C PHE A 227 5.21 -17.49 12.89
N LEU A 228 4.66 -16.71 11.96
CA LEU A 228 3.63 -15.72 12.26
C LEU A 228 2.31 -16.38 12.72
N GLU A 229 1.95 -17.53 12.15
CA GLU A 229 0.80 -18.32 12.60
C GLU A 229 1.00 -18.81 14.04
N ILE A 230 2.17 -19.40 14.35
CA ILE A 230 2.56 -19.82 15.70
C ILE A 230 2.50 -18.64 16.68
N ALA A 231 3.13 -17.51 16.32
CA ALA A 231 3.15 -16.32 17.15
C ALA A 231 1.74 -15.74 17.39
N GLY A 232 0.85 -15.84 16.41
CA GLY A 232 -0.55 -15.43 16.50
C GLY A 232 -1.34 -16.28 17.49
N GLU A 233 -1.23 -17.61 17.39
CA GLU A 233 -1.91 -18.54 18.30
C GLU A 233 -1.38 -18.45 19.74
N LEU A 234 -0.07 -18.32 19.90
CA LEU A 234 0.55 -18.06 21.22
C LEU A 234 0.01 -16.78 21.84
N ARG A 235 -0.08 -15.69 21.07
CA ARG A 235 -0.66 -14.43 21.54
C ARG A 235 -2.11 -14.61 21.96
N ALA A 236 -2.92 -15.30 21.17
CA ALA A 236 -4.34 -15.51 21.47
C ALA A 236 -4.52 -16.23 22.82
N ARG A 237 -3.76 -17.29 23.08
CA ARG A 237 -3.83 -18.07 24.33
C ARG A 237 -3.34 -17.31 25.54
N LEU A 238 -2.19 -16.63 25.42
CA LEU A 238 -1.57 -15.91 26.54
C LEU A 238 -2.37 -14.67 26.96
N LEU A 239 -3.15 -14.07 26.06
CA LEU A 239 -4.06 -12.98 26.42
C LEU A 239 -5.32 -13.46 27.15
N THR A 240 -5.70 -14.73 26.99
CA THR A 240 -6.86 -15.35 27.65
C THR A 240 -6.54 -16.03 28.98
N SER A 241 -5.28 -16.28 29.29
CA SER A 241 -4.83 -16.85 30.57
C SER A 241 -4.44 -15.76 31.58
N ASP A 242 -4.25 -16.14 32.85
CA ASP A 242 -3.76 -15.22 33.91
C ASP A 242 -2.34 -14.68 33.63
N HIS A 243 -1.67 -15.17 32.58
CA HIS A 243 -0.31 -14.81 32.16
C HIS A 243 -0.26 -13.70 31.10
N LYS A 244 -1.10 -12.65 31.22
CA LYS A 244 -1.13 -11.50 30.28
C LYS A 244 0.22 -10.81 30.04
N ALA A 245 1.18 -10.95 30.96
CA ALA A 245 2.51 -10.36 30.87
C ALA A 245 3.55 -11.21 30.11
N ALA A 246 3.22 -12.45 29.72
CA ALA A 246 4.18 -13.40 29.16
C ALA A 246 4.47 -13.20 27.67
N TYR A 247 3.52 -12.68 26.88
CA TYR A 247 3.75 -12.41 25.47
C TYR A 247 4.39 -11.03 25.28
N ASN A 248 5.71 -10.99 25.14
CA ASN A 248 6.47 -9.76 24.95
C ASN A 248 7.53 -9.91 23.83
N GLN A 249 8.14 -8.80 23.44
CA GLN A 249 9.13 -8.75 22.36
C GLN A 249 10.34 -9.65 22.63
N GLN A 250 10.75 -9.81 23.90
CA GLN A 250 11.90 -10.64 24.27
C GLN A 250 11.64 -12.11 23.97
N VAL A 251 10.44 -12.61 24.26
CA VAL A 251 10.08 -14.00 23.98
C VAL A 251 10.11 -14.30 22.48
N LEU A 252 9.59 -13.38 21.65
CA LEU A 252 9.69 -13.53 20.19
C LEU A 252 11.15 -13.53 19.72
N GLN A 253 12.00 -12.69 20.30
CA GLN A 253 13.44 -12.68 20.01
C GLN A 253 14.12 -13.97 20.44
N ASN A 254 13.74 -14.56 21.59
CA ASN A 254 14.26 -15.84 22.05
C ASN A 254 13.90 -16.96 21.07
N LEU A 255 12.65 -17.02 20.58
CA LEU A 255 12.24 -18.02 19.59
C LEU A 255 13.04 -17.88 18.28
N VAL A 256 13.21 -16.65 17.77
CA VAL A 256 14.00 -16.41 16.56
C VAL A 256 15.48 -16.77 16.79
N SER A 257 16.06 -16.35 17.91
CA SER A 257 17.46 -16.63 18.26
C SER A 257 17.72 -18.10 18.56
N GLY A 258 16.70 -18.82 19.05
CA GLY A 258 16.69 -20.26 19.25
C GLY A 258 16.59 -21.07 17.96
N GLY A 259 16.48 -20.40 16.80
CA GLY A 259 16.52 -21.04 15.49
C GLY A 259 15.18 -21.58 15.01
N ILE A 260 14.05 -21.10 15.55
CA ILE A 260 12.71 -21.60 15.16
C ILE A 260 12.48 -21.53 13.65
N LEU A 261 12.99 -20.50 12.98
CA LEU A 261 12.87 -20.35 11.53
C LEU A 261 13.57 -21.49 10.79
N THR A 262 14.79 -21.84 11.20
CA THR A 262 15.55 -22.94 10.64
C THR A 262 14.91 -24.29 10.93
N MET A 263 14.30 -24.47 12.11
CA MET A 263 13.54 -25.69 12.42
C MET A 263 12.31 -25.83 11.52
N ILE A 264 11.57 -24.75 11.29
CA ILE A 264 10.42 -24.72 10.36
C ILE A 264 10.87 -25.05 8.93
N GLU A 265 11.98 -24.45 8.45
CA GLU A 265 12.53 -24.72 7.11
C GLU A 265 12.92 -26.20 6.93
N ASN A 266 13.41 -26.84 7.99
CA ASN A 266 13.80 -28.24 7.99
C ASN A 266 12.64 -29.21 8.29
N PHE A 267 11.43 -28.68 8.53
CA PHE A 267 10.26 -29.44 8.97
C PHE A 267 10.48 -30.21 10.28
N ASP A 268 11.27 -29.64 11.20
CA ASP A 268 11.59 -30.22 12.50
C ASP A 268 10.52 -29.83 13.53
N SER A 269 9.36 -30.50 13.47
CA SER A 269 8.25 -30.28 14.39
C SER A 269 8.63 -30.56 15.85
N SER A 270 9.47 -31.57 16.09
CA SER A 270 9.97 -31.89 17.43
C SER A 270 10.86 -30.79 18.01
N GLY A 271 11.74 -30.21 17.19
CA GLY A 271 12.57 -29.07 17.59
C GLY A 271 11.75 -27.82 17.91
N VAL A 272 10.74 -27.53 17.09
CA VAL A 272 9.80 -26.42 17.34
C VAL A 272 9.05 -26.63 18.66
N ASP A 273 8.51 -27.83 18.89
CA ASP A 273 7.77 -28.15 20.13
C ASP A 273 8.65 -28.02 21.37
N GLN A 274 9.89 -28.50 21.32
CA GLN A 274 10.85 -28.37 22.42
C GLN A 274 11.14 -26.91 22.74
N LEU A 275 11.36 -26.07 21.71
CA LEU A 275 11.68 -24.66 21.88
C LEU A 275 10.48 -23.87 22.42
N VAL A 276 9.28 -24.11 21.89
CA VAL A 276 8.05 -23.46 22.36
C VAL A 276 7.72 -23.89 23.79
N THR A 277 7.83 -25.19 24.11
CA THR A 277 7.62 -25.70 25.48
C THR A 277 8.65 -25.12 26.46
N ALA A 278 9.90 -24.92 26.03
CA ALA A 278 10.93 -24.33 26.89
C ALA A 278 10.62 -22.88 27.27
N GLU A 279 10.07 -22.08 26.35
CA GLU A 279 9.74 -20.67 26.60
C GLU A 279 8.41 -20.48 27.33
N PHE A 280 7.39 -21.32 27.06
CA PHE A 280 6.02 -21.12 27.57
C PHE A 280 5.54 -22.18 28.57
N GLY A 281 6.29 -23.26 28.76
CA GLY A 281 5.93 -24.39 29.62
C GLY A 281 5.06 -25.44 28.92
N ASN A 282 4.62 -26.43 29.69
CA ASN A 282 3.78 -27.53 29.19
C ASN A 282 2.43 -27.03 28.66
N GLY A 283 1.92 -27.67 27.61
CA GLY A 283 0.66 -27.30 26.94
C GLY A 283 0.83 -26.30 25.79
N TYR A 284 2.08 -26.06 25.36
CA TYR A 284 2.41 -25.27 24.18
C TYR A 284 3.26 -26.11 23.22
N SER A 285 2.59 -26.79 22.29
CA SER A 285 3.15 -27.50 21.14
C SER A 285 2.43 -27.08 19.85
N LEU A 286 2.98 -27.40 18.68
CA LEU A 286 2.35 -27.24 17.38
C LEU A 286 0.96 -27.91 17.35
N ALA A 287 0.85 -29.12 17.89
CA ALA A 287 -0.42 -29.84 18.01
C ALA A 287 -1.41 -29.08 18.91
N ASP A 288 -0.94 -28.57 20.05
CA ASP A 288 -1.78 -27.75 20.92
C ASP A 288 -2.27 -26.53 20.16
N LEU A 289 -1.41 -25.84 19.40
CA LEU A 289 -1.71 -24.65 18.60
C LEU A 289 -2.56 -24.93 17.35
N GLY A 290 -2.78 -26.19 16.99
CA GLY A 290 -3.51 -26.57 15.78
C GLY A 290 -2.73 -26.28 14.48
N ILE A 291 -1.41 -26.25 14.56
CA ILE A 291 -0.51 -25.92 13.44
C ILE A 291 0.27 -27.18 13.05
N SER A 292 0.39 -27.44 11.76
CA SER A 292 1.18 -28.55 11.21
C SER A 292 2.21 -28.03 10.21
N LEU A 293 3.42 -28.58 10.22
CA LEU A 293 4.41 -28.22 9.19
C LEU A 293 4.09 -28.94 7.86
N PRO A 294 4.38 -28.35 6.69
CA PRO A 294 3.94 -28.89 5.39
C PRO A 294 4.36 -30.34 5.06
N LYS A 295 5.37 -30.87 5.74
CA LYS A 295 5.86 -32.25 5.53
C LYS A 295 5.22 -33.28 6.47
N ASP A 296 4.34 -32.86 7.37
CA ASP A 296 3.56 -33.71 8.28
C ASP A 296 2.19 -34.09 7.70
N SER A 297 1.87 -33.66 6.47
CA SER A 297 0.74 -34.19 5.70
C SER A 297 1.19 -35.44 4.92
N PRO A 298 0.51 -36.59 5.08
CA PRO A 298 0.89 -37.85 4.44
C PRO A 298 0.86 -37.80 2.90
#